data_AF-A0AA36HCP4-F1
#
_entry.id   AF-A0AA36HCP4-F1
#
_cell.length_a   1.000
_cell.length_b   1.000
_cell.length_c   1.000
_cell.angle_alpha   90.00
_cell.angle_beta   90.00
_cell.angle_gamma   90.00
#
_symmetry.space_group_name_H-M   'P 1'
#
loop_
_entity.id
_entity.type
_entity.pdbx_description
1 polymer ?
#
loop_
_entity_poly.entity_id
_entity_poly.type
_entity_poly.pdbx_seq_one_letter_code
_entity_poly.pdbx_strand_id
1 'polypeptide(L)'
;MYRAAVSLKRKSGGTQTYAKPRPVFPPCLTGRENPFVENIVEDEAAPSDIQMELEVPQGNVYERREFHVETPLRGVQPLPLPRSLHECAENGILHIDRAARLILSKMHRKEFNEAVYYVFIRSDIVLRAKVTYGSLNCMVGSDIHSLWHIANRMTVRLHILGCHICFDLLNLI
;
A
#
# COMPACT_ATOMS: atom_id res chain seq x y z
N MET A 1 66.63 -19.93 6.72
CA MET A 1 66.37 -18.62 6.07
C MET A 1 64.96 -18.18 6.42
N TYR A 2 64.78 -16.91 6.73
CA TYR A 2 63.67 -16.35 7.50
C TYR A 2 62.36 -16.12 6.70
N ARG A 3 61.26 -16.09 7.46
CA ARG A 3 59.83 -15.86 7.11
C ARG A 3 59.57 -14.66 6.19
N ALA A 4 58.47 -14.74 5.44
CA ALA A 4 57.51 -13.65 5.35
C ALA A 4 56.07 -14.21 5.27
N ALA A 5 55.34 -14.11 6.38
CA ALA A 5 53.89 -14.33 6.41
C ALA A 5 53.22 -12.95 6.24
N VAL A 6 52.44 -12.79 5.18
CA VAL A 6 51.70 -11.55 4.91
C VAL A 6 50.45 -11.53 5.78
N SER A 7 50.43 -10.60 6.74
CA SER A 7 49.31 -10.34 7.65
C SER A 7 48.32 -9.39 6.99
N LEU A 8 47.21 -9.92 6.50
CA LEU A 8 46.08 -9.13 5.98
C LEU A 8 45.19 -8.69 7.15
N LYS A 9 45.37 -7.45 7.61
CA LYS A 9 44.46 -6.76 8.53
C LYS A 9 43.09 -6.58 7.85
N ARG A 10 42.08 -7.33 8.30
CA ARG A 10 40.67 -7.03 7.99
C ARG A 10 40.25 -5.79 8.78
N LYS A 11 40.03 -4.67 8.09
CA LYS A 11 39.29 -3.52 8.63
C LYS A 11 37.82 -3.90 8.77
N SER A 12 37.32 -3.93 10.00
CA SER A 12 35.90 -4.02 10.33
C SER A 12 35.20 -2.74 9.90
N GLY A 13 34.41 -2.78 8.82
CA GLY A 13 33.50 -1.70 8.46
C GLY A 13 32.35 -1.64 9.46
N GLY A 14 32.13 -0.47 10.03
CA GLY A 14 31.09 -0.20 11.02
C GLY A 14 29.69 -0.41 10.46
N THR A 15 28.85 -1.06 11.26
CA THR A 15 27.42 -1.25 11.02
C THR A 15 26.70 0.10 11.16
N GLN A 16 26.35 0.74 10.04
CA GLN A 16 25.39 1.85 10.05
C GLN A 16 23.98 1.28 10.22
N THR A 17 23.52 1.19 11.47
CA THR A 17 22.10 1.01 11.80
C THR A 17 21.36 2.31 11.51
N TYR A 18 20.67 2.38 10.37
CA TYR A 18 19.67 3.42 10.14
C TYR A 18 18.44 3.11 11.02
N ALA A 19 18.20 3.94 12.03
CA ALA A 19 16.97 3.92 12.78
C ALA A 19 15.80 4.29 11.85
N LYS A 20 14.86 3.37 11.70
CA LYS A 20 13.59 3.60 10.98
C LYS A 20 12.79 4.65 11.76
N PRO A 21 12.36 5.77 11.16
CA PRO A 21 11.51 6.72 11.85
C PRO A 21 10.19 6.04 12.24
N ARG A 22 9.84 6.10 13.52
CA ARG A 22 8.54 5.62 14.01
C ARG A 22 7.47 6.59 13.49
N PRO A 23 6.33 6.09 12.97
CA PRO A 23 5.17 6.94 12.76
C PRO A 23 4.75 7.52 14.11
N VAL A 24 4.72 8.85 14.20
CA VAL A 24 4.12 9.57 15.32
C VAL A 24 2.62 9.43 15.16
N PHE A 25 2.03 8.46 15.85
CA PHE A 25 0.59 8.43 16.02
C PHE A 25 0.19 9.56 16.98
N PRO A 26 -0.84 10.36 16.67
CA PRO A 26 -1.40 11.29 17.64
C PRO A 26 -1.91 10.49 18.85
N PRO A 27 -1.67 10.96 20.10
CA PRO A 27 -2.10 10.25 21.28
C PRO A 27 -3.62 10.21 21.35
N CYS A 28 -4.17 8.99 21.45
CA CYS A 28 -5.54 8.76 21.87
C CYS A 28 -5.71 9.41 23.26
N LEU A 29 -6.57 10.42 23.37
CA LEU A 29 -6.97 11.00 24.64
C LEU A 29 -7.88 10.00 25.38
N THR A 30 -7.27 9.03 26.08
CA THR A 30 -7.93 8.34 27.17
C THR A 30 -7.66 9.12 28.45
N GLY A 31 -8.69 9.82 28.91
CA GLY A 31 -8.70 10.47 30.22
C GLY A 31 -8.63 9.48 31.38
N ARG A 32 -8.26 10.04 32.55
CA ARG A 32 -7.77 9.43 33.81
C ARG A 32 -6.25 9.31 33.81
N GLU A 33 -5.50 9.87 34.76
CA GLU A 33 -5.80 10.33 36.12
C GLU A 33 -4.64 11.22 36.64
N ASN A 34 -4.98 12.32 37.33
CA ASN A 34 -4.05 13.21 38.07
C ASN A 34 -3.42 12.48 39.27
N PRO A 35 -2.21 12.82 39.79
CA PRO A 35 -2.01 14.06 40.58
C PRO A 35 -0.56 14.66 40.63
N PHE A 36 -0.44 15.81 41.34
CA PHE A 36 0.77 16.57 41.79
C PHE A 36 1.39 17.56 40.77
N VAL A 37 1.05 18.86 40.79
CA VAL A 37 1.39 19.99 41.71
C VAL A 37 2.85 20.46 41.59
N GLU A 38 3.07 21.63 40.98
CA GLU A 38 3.84 22.73 41.58
C GLU A 38 3.64 24.09 40.87
N ASN A 39 2.97 24.99 41.59
CA ASN A 39 3.16 26.44 41.73
C ASN A 39 3.86 27.24 40.62
N ILE A 40 3.14 28.19 39.98
CA ILE A 40 3.66 29.53 39.65
C ILE A 40 2.52 30.57 39.70
N VAL A 41 2.58 31.42 40.74
CA VAL A 41 2.31 32.88 40.84
C VAL A 41 0.97 33.46 40.35
N GLU A 42 0.31 34.15 41.29
CA GLU A 42 -0.85 35.03 41.14
C GLU A 42 -0.62 36.17 40.14
N ASP A 43 -1.55 36.36 39.20
CA ASP A 43 -1.80 37.68 38.62
C ASP A 43 -3.30 37.87 38.37
N GLU A 44 -3.76 39.06 38.72
CA GLU A 44 -5.15 39.50 38.81
C GLU A 44 -5.75 39.89 37.44
N ALA A 45 -7.09 39.86 37.38
CA ALA A 45 -7.95 40.61 36.46
C ALA A 45 -8.15 40.10 35.01
N ALA A 46 -9.19 39.28 34.82
CA ALA A 46 -10.18 39.48 33.75
C ALA A 46 -11.48 38.71 34.06
N PRO A 47 -12.67 39.34 34.07
CA PRO A 47 -13.93 38.63 34.23
C PRO A 47 -14.25 37.89 32.93
N SER A 48 -14.07 36.57 32.94
CA SER A 48 -14.60 35.74 31.86
C SER A 48 -16.08 35.47 32.14
N ASP A 49 -16.93 36.45 31.85
CA ASP A 49 -18.36 36.21 31.59
C ASP A 49 -18.45 35.41 30.28
N ILE A 50 -18.25 34.09 30.37
CA ILE A 50 -18.57 33.17 29.28
C ILE A 50 -20.08 32.98 29.33
N GLN A 51 -20.80 33.90 28.69
CA GLN A 51 -22.21 33.72 28.41
C GLN A 51 -22.44 33.13 27.02
N MET A 52 -23.33 32.14 27.04
CA MET A 52 -24.18 31.65 25.96
C MET A 52 -23.67 30.41 25.23
N GLU A 53 -24.01 29.25 25.80
CA GLU A 53 -24.27 28.03 25.04
C GLU A 53 -25.35 28.35 23.99
N LEU A 54 -24.94 28.40 22.73
CA LEU A 54 -25.86 28.46 21.60
C LEU A 54 -26.41 27.04 21.39
N GLU A 55 -27.67 26.81 21.75
CA GLU A 55 -28.38 25.58 21.38
C GLU A 55 -28.37 25.45 19.86
N VAL A 56 -27.59 24.49 19.36
CA VAL A 56 -27.53 24.16 17.94
C VAL A 56 -28.84 23.44 17.60
N PRO A 57 -29.63 23.88 16.60
CA PRO A 57 -30.83 23.18 16.21
C PRO A 57 -30.49 21.73 15.87
N GLN A 58 -31.11 20.77 16.55
CA GLN A 58 -31.04 19.35 16.20
C GLN A 58 -31.81 19.13 14.89
N GLY A 59 -31.18 19.52 13.79
CA GLY A 59 -31.75 19.49 12.45
C GLY A 59 -30.93 18.60 11.53
N ASN A 60 -31.52 17.44 11.22
CA ASN A 60 -31.16 16.47 10.18
C ASN A 60 -30.37 15.25 10.68
N VAL A 61 -31.06 14.41 11.47
CA VAL A 61 -30.81 12.96 11.44
C VAL A 61 -31.13 12.50 10.01
N TYR A 62 -30.12 12.50 9.14
CA TYR A 62 -30.25 11.81 7.86
C TYR A 62 -30.40 10.32 8.17
N GLU A 63 -31.59 9.77 7.89
CA GLU A 63 -31.79 8.33 7.89
C GLU A 63 -30.69 7.70 7.03
N ARG A 64 -29.90 6.85 7.66
CA ARG A 64 -28.78 6.17 7.03
C ARG A 64 -29.37 5.22 5.98
N ARG A 65 -29.23 5.57 4.70
CA ARG A 65 -29.70 4.75 3.57
C ARG A 65 -29.24 3.30 3.79
N GLU A 66 -30.20 2.39 3.94
CA GLU A 66 -29.91 0.98 4.15
C GLU A 66 -29.06 0.45 3.00
N PHE A 67 -27.80 0.16 3.31
CA PHE A 67 -26.87 -0.40 2.36
C PHE A 67 -27.29 -1.85 2.11
N HIS A 68 -27.99 -2.09 0.99
CA HIS A 68 -28.21 -3.43 0.50
C HIS A 68 -26.85 -4.00 0.10
N VAL A 69 -26.22 -4.73 1.02
CA VAL A 69 -25.10 -5.61 0.68
C VAL A 69 -25.70 -6.73 -0.15
N GLU A 70 -25.60 -6.62 -1.47
CA GLU A 70 -25.83 -7.76 -2.35
C GLU A 70 -24.94 -8.90 -1.88
N THR A 71 -25.57 -9.98 -1.45
CA THR A 71 -24.90 -11.18 -0.95
C THR A 71 -24.01 -11.70 -2.08
N PRO A 72 -22.72 -11.97 -1.85
CA PRO A 72 -21.84 -12.40 -2.92
C PRO A 72 -22.38 -13.71 -3.49
N LEU A 73 -22.71 -13.69 -4.78
CA LEU A 73 -23.18 -14.84 -5.55
C LEU A 73 -22.27 -16.04 -5.27
N ARG A 74 -22.77 -16.99 -4.47
CA ARG A 74 -22.18 -18.32 -4.32
C ARG A 74 -22.15 -18.96 -5.71
N GLY A 75 -20.96 -19.27 -6.21
CA GLY A 75 -20.82 -20.25 -7.30
C GLY A 75 -19.93 -19.88 -8.48
N VAL A 76 -19.19 -18.76 -8.45
CA VAL A 76 -18.12 -18.57 -9.46
C VAL A 76 -17.02 -19.58 -9.16
N GLN A 77 -16.96 -20.67 -9.93
CA GLN A 77 -15.82 -21.60 -9.88
C GLN A 77 -14.53 -20.78 -9.99
N PRO A 78 -13.52 -21.04 -9.13
CA PRO A 78 -12.24 -20.36 -9.24
C PRO A 78 -11.69 -20.60 -10.64
N LEU A 79 -11.55 -19.54 -11.43
CA LEU A 79 -10.94 -19.63 -12.75
C LEU A 79 -9.54 -20.27 -12.57
N PRO A 80 -9.15 -21.25 -13.40
CA PRO A 80 -7.84 -21.87 -13.30
C PRO A 80 -6.75 -20.80 -13.30
N LEU A 81 -5.77 -20.97 -12.42
CA LEU A 81 -4.67 -20.03 -12.31
C LEU A 81 -3.89 -20.04 -13.63
N PRO A 82 -3.62 -18.87 -14.24
CA PRO A 82 -2.85 -18.80 -15.48
C PRO A 82 -1.45 -19.38 -15.27
N ARG A 83 -0.86 -19.98 -16.31
CA ARG A 83 0.48 -20.60 -16.22
C ARG A 83 1.58 -19.53 -16.28
N SER A 84 1.31 -18.46 -17.04
CA SER A 84 2.23 -17.37 -17.30
C SER A 84 1.59 -16.00 -17.07
N LEU A 85 2.41 -14.96 -16.86
CA LEU A 85 1.91 -13.58 -16.76
C LEU A 85 1.29 -13.09 -18.07
N HIS A 86 1.73 -13.62 -19.21
CA HIS A 86 1.19 -13.28 -20.52
C HIS A 86 -0.27 -13.72 -20.68
N GLU A 87 -0.66 -14.84 -20.09
CA GLU A 87 -2.08 -15.28 -20.03
C GLU A 87 -2.94 -14.37 -19.15
N CYS A 88 -2.36 -13.46 -18.35
CA CYS A 88 -3.14 -12.46 -17.63
C CYS A 88 -3.50 -11.24 -18.50
N ALA A 89 -2.89 -11.12 -19.69
CA ALA A 89 -3.15 -10.07 -20.67
C ALA A 89 -3.88 -10.67 -21.87
N GLU A 90 -5.21 -10.60 -21.86
CA GLU A 90 -6.08 -11.18 -22.90
C GLU A 90 -6.87 -10.06 -23.58
N ASN A 91 -6.92 -10.04 -24.91
CA ASN A 91 -7.69 -9.06 -25.70
C ASN A 91 -7.37 -7.58 -25.37
N GLY A 92 -6.11 -7.28 -25.08
CA GLY A 92 -5.70 -5.93 -24.68
C GLY A 92 -6.17 -5.52 -23.29
N ILE A 93 -6.62 -6.46 -22.47
CA ILE A 93 -7.01 -6.24 -21.08
C ILE A 93 -6.05 -7.00 -20.16
N LEU A 94 -5.43 -6.28 -19.23
CA LEU A 94 -4.59 -6.85 -18.19
C LEU A 94 -5.41 -7.10 -16.92
N HIS A 95 -5.62 -8.38 -16.61
CA HIS A 95 -6.30 -8.83 -15.40
C HIS A 95 -5.34 -8.86 -14.21
N ILE A 96 -5.33 -7.78 -13.42
CA ILE A 96 -4.45 -7.62 -12.25
C ILE A 96 -4.76 -8.65 -11.17
N ASP A 97 -6.03 -9.04 -11.00
CA ASP A 97 -6.40 -10.08 -10.05
C ASP A 97 -5.78 -11.44 -10.37
N ARG A 98 -5.87 -11.86 -11.63
CA ARG A 98 -5.24 -13.10 -12.11
C ARG A 98 -3.72 -13.03 -11.97
N ALA A 99 -3.11 -11.90 -12.35
CA ALA A 99 -1.66 -11.68 -12.24
C ALA A 99 -1.18 -11.69 -10.78
N ALA A 100 -1.87 -10.99 -9.88
CA ALA A 100 -1.52 -10.92 -8.47
C ALA A 100 -1.61 -12.30 -7.81
N ARG A 101 -2.66 -13.08 -8.09
CA ARG A 101 -2.80 -14.46 -7.61
C ARG A 101 -1.69 -15.37 -8.14
N LEU A 102 -1.32 -15.23 -9.42
CA LEU A 102 -0.22 -16.00 -10.01
C LEU A 102 1.13 -15.66 -9.35
N ILE A 103 1.42 -14.37 -9.18
CA ILE A 103 2.65 -13.91 -8.54
C ILE A 103 2.71 -14.40 -7.10
N LEU A 104 1.63 -14.23 -6.33
CA LEU A 104 1.55 -14.69 -4.96
C LEU A 104 1.79 -16.21 -4.88
N SER A 105 1.13 -16.99 -5.74
CA SER A 105 1.33 -18.45 -5.82
C SER A 105 2.78 -18.83 -6.11
N LYS A 106 3.43 -18.17 -7.09
CA LYS A 106 4.85 -18.39 -7.40
C LYS A 106 5.78 -17.96 -6.26
N MET A 107 5.44 -16.91 -5.52
CA MET A 107 6.20 -16.50 -4.34
C MET A 107 6.12 -17.54 -3.23
N HIS A 108 4.93 -18.09 -2.94
CA HIS A 108 4.77 -19.16 -1.95
C HIS A 108 5.57 -20.43 -2.32
N ARG A 109 5.66 -20.74 -3.62
CA ARG A 109 6.44 -21.87 -4.14
C ARG A 109 7.94 -21.58 -4.31
N LYS A 110 8.39 -20.34 -4.05
CA LYS A 110 9.76 -19.88 -4.32
C LYS A 110 10.19 -20.01 -5.79
N GLU A 111 9.22 -19.95 -6.71
CA GLU A 111 9.41 -20.03 -8.16
C GLU A 111 9.26 -18.65 -8.83
N PHE A 112 9.07 -17.59 -8.03
CA PHE A 112 8.89 -16.24 -8.56
C PHE A 112 10.21 -15.70 -9.11
N ASN A 113 10.25 -15.49 -10.42
CA ASN A 113 11.36 -14.86 -11.12
C ASN A 113 11.07 -13.37 -11.34
N GLU A 114 11.76 -12.52 -10.56
CA GLU A 114 11.55 -11.07 -10.64
C GLU A 114 11.97 -10.49 -11.99
N ALA A 115 13.00 -11.03 -12.64
CA ALA A 115 13.47 -10.57 -13.95
C ALA A 115 12.39 -10.78 -15.02
N VAL A 116 11.74 -11.95 -15.03
CA VAL A 116 10.63 -12.25 -15.95
C VAL A 116 9.46 -11.29 -15.72
N TYR A 117 9.18 -10.97 -14.46
CA TYR A 117 8.17 -9.97 -14.11
C TYR A 117 8.50 -8.57 -14.66
N TYR A 118 9.74 -8.11 -14.54
CA TYR A 118 10.14 -6.80 -15.11
C TYR A 118 10.05 -6.77 -16.64
N VAL A 119 10.47 -7.85 -17.31
CA VAL A 119 10.35 -7.97 -18.77
C VAL A 119 8.88 -7.90 -19.19
N PHE A 120 8.00 -8.61 -18.47
CA PHE A 120 6.57 -8.58 -18.71
C PHE A 120 5.98 -7.16 -18.56
N ILE A 121 6.29 -6.47 -17.46
CA ILE A 121 5.78 -5.12 -17.17
C ILE A 121 6.24 -4.07 -18.20
N ARG A 122 7.41 -4.28 -18.80
CA ARG A 122 7.96 -3.41 -19.86
C ARG A 122 7.52 -3.81 -21.26
N SER A 123 6.75 -4.88 -21.43
CA SER A 123 6.31 -5.31 -22.75
C SER A 123 5.24 -4.38 -23.32
N ASP A 124 5.32 -4.11 -24.62
CA ASP A 124 4.39 -3.19 -25.31
C ASP A 124 2.92 -3.64 -25.19
N ILE A 125 2.70 -4.96 -25.20
CA ILE A 125 1.38 -5.57 -25.00
C ILE A 125 0.75 -5.11 -23.67
N VAL A 126 1.54 -5.10 -22.60
CA VAL A 126 1.06 -4.77 -21.25
C VAL A 126 0.95 -3.26 -21.06
N LEU A 127 1.87 -2.49 -21.64
CA LEU A 127 1.87 -1.02 -21.57
C LEU A 127 0.66 -0.40 -22.29
N ARG A 128 0.18 -1.05 -23.36
CA ARG A 128 -1.02 -0.63 -24.09
C ARG A 128 -2.31 -1.24 -23.54
N ALA A 129 -2.21 -2.22 -22.64
CA ALA A 129 -3.38 -2.92 -22.14
C ALA A 129 -4.21 -2.06 -21.18
N LYS A 130 -5.54 -2.19 -21.26
CA LYS A 130 -6.45 -1.64 -20.26
C LYS A 130 -6.38 -2.49 -18.99
N VAL A 131 -6.18 -1.85 -17.85
CA VAL A 131 -6.06 -2.54 -16.57
C VAL A 131 -7.44 -2.82 -15.96
N THR A 132 -7.66 -4.03 -15.46
CA THR A 132 -8.85 -4.40 -14.66
C THR A 132 -8.46 -5.13 -13.39
N TYR A 133 -9.17 -4.84 -12.30
CA TYR A 133 -8.95 -5.46 -10.98
C TYR A 133 -9.90 -6.63 -10.72
N GLY A 134 -10.89 -6.85 -11.59
CA GLY A 134 -11.78 -8.02 -11.55
C GLY A 134 -12.25 -8.38 -10.14
N SER A 135 -11.90 -9.60 -9.72
CA SER A 135 -12.32 -10.17 -8.44
C SER A 135 -11.67 -9.55 -7.20
N LEU A 136 -10.57 -8.79 -7.33
CA LEU A 136 -9.88 -8.18 -6.16
C LEU A 136 -10.78 -7.22 -5.38
N ASN A 137 -11.74 -6.59 -6.04
CA ASN A 137 -12.67 -5.63 -5.41
C ASN A 137 -13.67 -6.32 -4.46
N CYS A 138 -13.90 -7.62 -4.63
CA CYS A 138 -14.87 -8.38 -3.86
C CYS A 138 -14.24 -9.54 -3.08
N MET A 139 -12.90 -9.64 -3.08
CA MET A 139 -12.22 -10.69 -2.32
C MET A 139 -12.36 -10.45 -0.81
N VAL A 140 -12.55 -11.53 -0.06
CA VAL A 140 -12.53 -11.56 1.40
C VAL A 140 -11.63 -12.73 1.80
N GLY A 141 -10.62 -12.50 2.65
CA GLY A 141 -9.70 -13.55 3.11
C GLY A 141 -8.37 -13.02 3.64
N SER A 142 -7.55 -13.92 4.21
CA SER A 142 -6.24 -13.59 4.81
C SER A 142 -5.24 -12.99 3.81
N ASP A 143 -5.33 -13.41 2.55
CA ASP A 143 -4.34 -13.07 1.53
C ASP A 143 -4.67 -11.76 0.79
N ILE A 144 -5.78 -11.11 1.16
CA ILE A 144 -6.26 -9.89 0.50
C ILE A 144 -5.21 -8.77 0.54
N HIS A 145 -4.51 -8.63 1.67
CA HIS A 145 -3.49 -7.59 1.84
C HIS A 145 -2.29 -7.84 0.92
N SER A 146 -1.83 -9.09 0.81
CA SER A 146 -0.73 -9.49 -0.08
C SER A 146 -1.09 -9.30 -1.56
N LEU A 147 -2.32 -9.66 -1.92
CA LEU A 147 -2.83 -9.49 -3.29
C LEU A 147 -2.94 -8.02 -3.67
N TRP A 148 -3.49 -7.18 -2.79
CA TRP A 148 -3.53 -5.73 -3.00
C TRP A 148 -2.14 -5.11 -3.07
N HIS A 149 -1.21 -5.56 -2.22
CA HIS A 149 0.17 -5.09 -2.27
C HIS A 149 0.82 -5.38 -3.63
N ILE A 150 0.66 -6.61 -4.14
CA ILE A 150 1.17 -6.99 -5.47
C ILE A 150 0.48 -6.20 -6.57
N ALA A 151 -0.85 -6.09 -6.53
CA ALA A 151 -1.65 -5.34 -7.50
C ALA A 151 -1.20 -3.88 -7.59
N ASN A 152 -1.10 -3.19 -6.45
CA ASN A 152 -0.66 -1.80 -6.38
C ASN A 152 0.77 -1.63 -6.92
N ARG A 153 1.69 -2.53 -6.54
CA ARG A 153 3.06 -2.50 -7.05
C ARG A 153 3.11 -2.64 -8.58
N MET A 154 2.23 -3.45 -9.15
CA MET A 154 2.11 -3.65 -10.59
C MET A 154 1.57 -2.41 -11.28
N THR A 155 0.46 -1.86 -10.79
CA THR A 155 -0.18 -0.66 -11.34
C THR A 155 0.73 0.55 -11.31
N VAL A 156 1.40 0.82 -10.19
CA VAL A 156 2.32 1.97 -10.07
C VAL A 156 3.43 1.88 -11.11
N ARG A 157 3.98 0.68 -11.36
CA ARG A 157 5.03 0.49 -12.37
C ARG A 157 4.53 0.71 -13.79
N LEU A 158 3.34 0.21 -14.09
CA LEU A 158 2.71 0.43 -15.39
C LEU A 158 2.43 1.92 -15.61
N HIS A 159 1.98 2.63 -14.58
CA HIS A 159 1.74 4.07 -14.65
C HIS A 159 3.04 4.84 -14.92
N ILE A 160 4.11 4.56 -14.18
CA ILE A 160 5.41 5.21 -14.38
C ILE A 160 5.93 4.98 -15.80
N LEU A 161 5.88 3.74 -16.29
CA LEU A 161 6.36 3.40 -17.63
C LEU A 161 5.48 3.97 -18.74
N GLY A 162 4.15 3.95 -18.56
CA GLY A 162 3.20 4.54 -19.50
C GLY A 162 3.38 6.06 -19.63
N CYS A 163 3.59 6.75 -18.51
CA CYS A 163 3.86 8.19 -18.52
C CYS A 163 5.17 8.54 -19.25
N HIS A 164 6.23 7.73 -19.10
CA HIS A 164 7.48 7.92 -19.84
C HIS A 164 7.27 7.82 -21.34
N ILE A 165 6.52 6.82 -21.81
CA ILE A 165 6.23 6.64 -23.24
C ILE A 165 5.41 7.81 -23.80
N CYS A 166 4.44 8.32 -23.04
CA CYS A 166 3.70 9.52 -23.43
C CYS A 166 4.61 10.76 -23.52
N PHE A 167 5.53 10.93 -22.58
CA PHE A 167 6.48 12.05 -22.58
C PHE A 167 7.47 11.96 -23.75
N ASP A 168 7.98 10.77 -24.06
CA ASP A 168 8.91 10.56 -25.18
C ASP A 168 8.20 10.75 -26.54
N LEU A 169 6.92 10.35 -26.67
CA LEU A 169 6.11 10.60 -27.87
C LEU A 169 5.76 12.09 -28.05
N LEU A 170 5.53 12.82 -26.97
CA LEU A 170 5.26 14.26 -27.00
C LEU A 170 6.50 15.10 -27.34
N ASN A 171 7.70 14.60 -27.10
CA ASN A 171 8.96 15.28 -27.46
C ASN A 171 9.48 14.90 -28.86
N LEU A 172 8.78 14.01 -29.57
CA LEU A 172 9.16 13.55 -30.92
C LEU A 172 8.31 14.21 -32.03
N ILE A 173 7.43 15.16 -31.69
CA ILE A 173 6.60 15.97 -32.60
C ILE A 173 7.04 17.43 -32.47
#